data_AF-A0A929M2H8-F1
#
_entry.id   AF-A0A929M2H8-F1
#
_cell.length_a   1.000
_cell.length_b   1.000
_cell.length_c   1.000
_cell.angle_alpha   90.00
_cell.angle_beta   90.00
_cell.angle_gamma   90.00
#
_symmetry.space_group_name_H-M   'P 1'
#
loop_
_entity.id
_entity.type
_entity.pdbx_description
1 polymer ?
#
loop_
_entity_poly.entity_id
_entity_poly.type
_entity_poly.pdbx_seq_one_letter_code
_entity_poly.pdbx_strand_id
1 'polypeptide(L)'
;SHKLDIITLTIVQLGVSTLPCLGWALCCETMPNFSQIPSTAWMALAYIIFIATALTGVLQNRSQKSVSPVQASLIISLDTIFAAIFGVIFLSEVITPSILIGFIVIFAAIFISELGEKPIATESDSKKGLLD
;
A
#
# COMPACT_ATOMS: atom_id res chain seq x y z
N SER A 1 4.17 11.20 -24.09
CA SER A 1 3.83 11.16 -22.66
C SER A 1 2.66 10.21 -22.47
N HIS A 2 2.96 8.95 -22.14
CA HIS A 2 1.98 7.85 -22.15
C HIS A 2 1.10 8.00 -20.89
N LYS A 3 -0.16 8.44 -21.04
CA LYS A 3 -1.13 8.41 -19.93
C LYS A 3 -1.49 6.94 -19.69
N LEU A 4 -0.67 6.24 -18.92
CA LEU A 4 -0.96 4.87 -18.55
C LEU A 4 -2.30 4.85 -17.79
N ASP A 5 -3.21 4.03 -18.27
CA ASP A 5 -4.52 3.87 -17.66
C ASP A 5 -4.34 3.23 -16.27
N ILE A 6 -5.09 3.73 -15.29
CA ILE A 6 -5.01 3.29 -13.88
C ILE A 6 -5.35 1.79 -13.79
N ILE A 7 -6.25 1.33 -14.65
CA ILE A 7 -6.63 -0.08 -14.76
C ILE A 7 -5.44 -0.91 -15.27
N THR A 8 -4.70 -0.41 -16.28
CA THR A 8 -3.50 -1.10 -16.78
C THR A 8 -2.42 -1.19 -15.70
N LEU A 9 -2.18 -0.10 -14.96
CA LEU A 9 -1.25 -0.09 -13.82
C LEU A 9 -1.61 -1.14 -12.77
N THR A 10 -2.90 -1.21 -12.40
CA THR A 10 -3.37 -2.16 -11.39
C THR A 10 -3.22 -3.61 -11.86
N ILE A 11 -3.56 -3.90 -13.12
CA ILE A 11 -3.39 -5.26 -13.69
C ILE A 11 -1.91 -5.65 -13.72
N VAL A 12 -1.03 -4.74 -14.13
CA VAL A 12 0.41 -5.00 -14.17
C VAL A 12 0.95 -5.24 -12.75
N GLN A 13 0.55 -4.42 -11.76
CA GLN A 13 0.95 -4.60 -10.38
C GLN A 13 0.51 -5.94 -9.80
N LEU A 14 -0.75 -6.34 -10.03
CA LEU A 14 -1.26 -7.64 -9.59
C LEU A 14 -0.56 -8.81 -10.29
N GLY A 15 -0.27 -8.68 -11.59
CA GLY A 15 0.50 -9.69 -12.33
C GLY A 15 1.91 -9.83 -11.77
N VAL A 16 2.62 -8.72 -11.58
CA VAL A 16 4.00 -8.69 -11.10
C VAL A 16 4.11 -9.20 -9.66
N SER A 17 3.13 -8.95 -8.78
CA SER A 17 3.14 -9.50 -7.42
C SER A 17 2.76 -10.99 -7.37
N THR A 18 1.88 -11.44 -8.26
CA THR A 18 1.41 -12.84 -8.29
C THR A 18 2.50 -13.80 -8.75
N LEU A 19 3.31 -13.44 -9.75
CA LEU A 19 4.36 -14.30 -10.30
C LEU A 19 5.38 -14.82 -9.25
N PRO A 20 6.03 -13.96 -8.44
CA PRO A 20 6.96 -14.41 -7.41
C PRO A 20 6.25 -15.15 -6.28
N CYS A 21 5.04 -14.71 -5.88
CA CYS A 21 4.26 -15.41 -4.86
C CYS A 21 3.90 -16.84 -5.29
N LEU A 22 3.48 -17.02 -6.54
CA LEU A 22 3.17 -18.34 -7.10
C LEU A 22 4.42 -19.20 -7.24
N GLY A 23 5.53 -18.61 -7.71
CA GLY A 23 6.81 -19.32 -7.79
C GLY A 23 7.30 -19.82 -6.42
N TRP A 24 7.15 -19.00 -5.39
CA TRP A 24 7.48 -19.39 -4.02
C TRP A 24 6.53 -20.47 -3.49
N ALA A 25 5.22 -20.30 -3.66
CA ALA A 25 4.22 -21.26 -3.22
C ALA A 25 4.46 -22.66 -3.84
N LEU A 26 4.76 -22.73 -5.14
CA LEU A 26 5.02 -24.00 -5.82
C LEU A 26 6.33 -24.68 -5.36
N CYS A 27 7.34 -23.91 -4.97
CA CYS A 27 8.61 -24.45 -4.49
C CYS A 27 8.59 -24.89 -3.02
N CYS A 28 7.82 -24.21 -2.17
CA CYS A 28 7.90 -24.35 -0.72
C CYS A 28 6.64 -24.95 -0.05
N GLU A 29 5.49 -24.98 -0.72
CA GLU A 29 4.24 -25.51 -0.15
C GLU A 29 3.84 -26.86 -0.77
N THR A 30 3.36 -27.78 0.08
CA THR A 30 2.75 -29.03 -0.38
C THR A 30 1.35 -28.78 -0.93
N MET A 31 0.98 -29.49 -2.00
CA MET A 31 -0.29 -29.30 -2.70
C MET A 31 -1.49 -29.41 -1.75
N PRO A 32 -2.36 -28.38 -1.69
CA PRO A 32 -3.47 -28.36 -0.75
C PRO A 32 -4.50 -29.44 -1.09
N ASN A 33 -5.04 -30.09 -0.06
CA ASN A 33 -6.08 -31.10 -0.24
C ASN A 33 -7.44 -30.43 -0.45
N PHE A 34 -7.86 -30.29 -1.70
CA PHE A 34 -9.09 -29.59 -2.08
C PHE A 34 -10.38 -30.18 -1.48
N SER A 35 -10.37 -31.44 -1.04
CA SER A 35 -11.52 -32.07 -0.39
C SER A 35 -11.78 -31.59 1.04
N GLN A 36 -10.81 -30.94 1.68
CA GLN A 36 -10.93 -30.44 3.05
C GLN A 36 -11.30 -28.95 3.13
N ILE A 37 -11.40 -28.27 1.98
CA ILE A 37 -11.68 -26.83 1.95
C ILE A 37 -13.19 -26.60 2.11
N PRO A 38 -13.65 -25.90 3.17
CA PRO A 38 -15.06 -25.61 3.34
C PRO A 38 -15.55 -24.64 2.26
N SER A 39 -16.82 -24.75 1.85
CA SER A 39 -17.43 -23.88 0.83
C SER A 39 -17.37 -22.39 1.19
N THR A 40 -17.35 -22.06 2.48
CA THR A 40 -17.20 -20.69 2.99
C THR A 40 -15.83 -20.09 2.67
N ALA A 41 -14.76 -20.89 2.60
CA ALA A 41 -13.43 -20.40 2.28
C ALA A 41 -13.34 -19.88 0.84
N TRP A 42 -14.04 -20.51 -0.10
CA TRP A 42 -14.13 -20.03 -1.48
C TRP A 42 -14.80 -18.67 -1.59
N MET A 43 -15.85 -18.45 -0.78
CA MET A 43 -16.55 -17.17 -0.73
C MET A 43 -15.69 -16.08 -0.07
N ALA A 44 -14.96 -16.41 0.99
CA ALA A 44 -14.01 -15.50 1.63
C ALA A 44 -12.84 -15.13 0.69
N LEU A 45 -12.31 -16.11 -0.05
CA LEU A 45 -11.28 -15.88 -1.07
C LEU A 45 -11.79 -14.94 -2.17
N ALA A 46 -12.99 -15.19 -2.70
CA ALA A 46 -13.58 -14.29 -3.69
C ALA A 46 -13.73 -12.86 -3.16
N TYR A 47 -14.21 -12.70 -1.91
CA TYR A 47 -14.31 -11.39 -1.27
C TYR A 47 -12.95 -10.68 -1.17
N ILE A 48 -11.91 -11.35 -0.69
CA ILE A 48 -10.58 -10.76 -0.53
C ILE A 48 -9.96 -10.41 -1.90
N ILE A 49 -10.13 -11.24 -2.92
CA ILE A 49 -9.57 -10.99 -4.26
C ILE A 49 -10.27 -9.81 -4.94
N PHE A 50 -11.60 -9.78 -4.98
CA PHE A 50 -12.32 -8.75 -5.73
C PHE A 50 -12.47 -7.45 -4.96
N ILE A 51 -12.88 -7.52 -3.70
CA ILE A 51 -13.16 -6.33 -2.90
C ILE A 51 -11.88 -5.83 -2.24
N ALA A 52 -11.23 -6.66 -1.43
CA ALA A 52 -10.08 -6.19 -0.65
C ALA A 52 -8.86 -5.88 -1.54
N THR A 53 -8.63 -6.64 -2.61
CA THR A 53 -7.43 -6.49 -3.46
C THR A 53 -7.69 -5.67 -4.71
N ALA A 54 -8.59 -6.10 -5.60
CA ALA A 54 -8.77 -5.46 -6.89
C ALA A 54 -9.39 -4.06 -6.76
N LEU A 55 -10.51 -3.92 -6.03
CA LEU A 55 -11.18 -2.63 -5.85
C LEU A 55 -10.31 -1.65 -5.06
N THR A 56 -9.78 -2.06 -3.91
CA THR A 56 -8.88 -1.21 -3.11
C THR A 56 -7.63 -0.82 -3.88
N GLY A 57 -7.02 -1.73 -4.64
CA GLY A 57 -5.86 -1.46 -5.47
C GLY A 57 -6.13 -0.41 -6.56
N VAL A 58 -7.29 -0.48 -7.23
CA VAL A 58 -7.72 0.54 -8.18
C VAL A 58 -7.90 1.90 -7.50
N LEU A 59 -8.55 1.92 -6.34
CA LEU A 59 -8.74 3.15 -5.55
C LEU A 59 -7.40 3.74 -5.12
N GLN A 60 -6.46 2.91 -4.65
CA GLN A 60 -5.14 3.35 -4.22
C GLN A 60 -4.33 3.92 -5.39
N ASN A 61 -4.29 3.23 -6.53
CA ASN A 61 -3.62 3.72 -7.75
C ASN A 61 -4.28 5.01 -8.29
N ARG A 62 -5.60 5.14 -8.17
CA ARG A 62 -6.33 6.37 -8.55
C ARG A 62 -5.99 7.55 -7.64
N SER A 63 -5.95 7.31 -6.32
CA SER A 63 -5.58 8.32 -5.32
C SER A 63 -4.15 8.79 -5.54
N GLN A 64 -3.20 7.86 -5.70
CA GLN A 64 -1.79 8.17 -5.94
C GLN A 64 -1.55 8.96 -7.22
N LYS A 65 -2.36 8.75 -8.27
CA LYS A 65 -2.23 9.49 -9.54
C LYS A 65 -2.60 10.98 -9.42
N SER A 66 -3.40 11.34 -8.42
CA SER A 66 -3.97 12.69 -8.29
C SER A 66 -3.27 13.55 -7.24
N VAL A 67 -2.37 12.97 -6.44
CA VAL A 67 -1.64 13.66 -5.35
C VAL A 67 -0.13 13.54 -5.56
N SER A 68 0.66 14.36 -4.87
CA SER A 68 2.12 14.25 -4.94
C SER A 68 2.60 12.92 -4.33
N PRO A 69 3.72 12.34 -4.78
CA PRO A 69 4.24 11.08 -4.23
C PRO A 69 4.46 11.13 -2.70
N VAL A 70 4.87 12.29 -2.17
CA VAL A 70 5.08 12.51 -0.73
C VAL A 70 3.74 12.41 0.01
N GLN A 71 2.72 13.16 -0.43
CA GLN A 71 1.39 13.14 0.18
C GLN A 71 0.72 11.76 0.08
N ALA A 72 0.85 11.09 -1.06
CA ALA A 72 0.37 9.72 -1.23
C ALA A 72 0.98 8.76 -0.20
N SER A 73 2.31 8.81 -0.03
CA SER A 73 3.03 7.91 0.88
C SER A 73 2.64 8.13 2.35
N LEU A 74 2.37 9.39 2.73
CA LEU A 74 1.90 9.73 4.07
C LEU A 74 0.50 9.17 4.35
N ILE A 75 -0.43 9.33 3.39
CA ILE A 75 -1.79 8.79 3.52
C ILE A 75 -1.78 7.26 3.64
N ILE A 76 -0.97 6.58 2.83
CA ILE A 76 -0.86 5.10 2.85
C ILE A 76 -0.24 4.61 4.16
N SER A 77 0.74 5.34 4.69
CA SER A 77 1.34 5.04 6.00
C SER A 77 0.32 5.21 7.12
N LEU A 78 -0.55 6.23 7.02
CA LEU A 78 -1.62 6.49 7.98
C LEU A 78 -2.72 5.42 7.94
N ASP A 79 -3.08 4.93 6.73
CA ASP A 79 -4.02 3.81 6.55
C ASP A 79 -3.56 2.57 7.33
N THR A 80 -2.26 2.25 7.27
CA THR A 80 -1.69 1.12 8.01
C THR A 80 -1.78 1.31 9.54
N ILE A 81 -1.65 2.55 10.04
CA ILE A 81 -1.83 2.84 11.48
C ILE A 81 -3.28 2.60 11.90
N PHE A 82 -4.24 3.12 11.13
CA PHE A 82 -5.65 2.90 11.44
C PHE A 82 -6.00 1.42 11.34
N ALA A 83 -5.52 0.71 10.33
CA ALA A 83 -5.70 -0.73 10.20
C ALA A 83 -5.16 -1.48 11.43
N ALA A 84 -3.99 -1.10 11.94
CA ALA A 84 -3.43 -1.69 13.16
C ALA A 84 -4.29 -1.39 14.40
N ILE A 85 -4.73 -0.14 14.61
CA ILE A 85 -5.61 0.23 15.72
C ILE A 85 -6.93 -0.53 15.66
N PHE A 86 -7.56 -0.58 14.48
CA PHE A 86 -8.79 -1.34 14.27
C PHE A 86 -8.57 -2.85 14.46
N GLY A 87 -7.43 -3.40 14.03
CA GLY A 87 -7.08 -4.80 14.29
C GLY A 87 -7.06 -5.13 15.79
N VAL A 88 -6.45 -4.27 16.60
CA VAL A 88 -6.44 -4.44 18.06
C VAL A 88 -7.85 -4.35 18.66
N ILE A 89 -8.63 -3.35 18.26
CA ILE A 89 -9.95 -3.08 18.85
C ILE A 89 -10.99 -4.13 18.41
N PHE A 90 -11.06 -4.43 17.11
CA PHE A 90 -12.07 -5.33 16.53
C PHE A 90 -11.67 -6.80 16.58
N LEU A 91 -10.39 -7.12 16.33
CA LEU A 91 -9.90 -8.50 16.29
C LEU A 91 -9.42 -8.99 17.67
N SER A 92 -9.40 -8.11 18.67
CA SER A 92 -8.92 -8.39 20.04
C SER A 92 -7.51 -9.00 20.04
N GLU A 93 -6.67 -8.55 19.11
CA GLU A 93 -5.31 -9.06 18.96
C GLU A 93 -4.49 -8.72 20.21
N VAL A 94 -3.73 -9.70 20.72
CA VAL A 94 -2.93 -9.51 21.94
C VAL A 94 -1.85 -8.48 21.67
N ILE A 95 -1.94 -7.33 22.35
CA ILE A 95 -0.92 -6.27 22.28
C ILE A 95 0.41 -6.81 22.79
N THR A 96 1.24 -7.22 21.84
CA THR A 96 2.63 -7.56 22.09
C THR A 96 3.43 -6.27 22.14
N PRO A 97 4.44 -6.14 23.02
CA PRO A 97 5.30 -4.94 23.08
C PRO A 97 5.90 -4.54 21.73
N SER A 98 6.12 -5.50 20.82
CA SER A 98 6.57 -5.24 19.45
C SER A 98 5.60 -4.38 18.64
N ILE A 99 4.28 -4.58 18.79
CA ILE A 99 3.23 -3.80 18.11
C ILE A 99 3.25 -2.36 18.62
N LEU A 100 3.42 -2.19 19.95
CA LEU A 100 3.50 -0.87 20.57
C LEU A 100 4.73 -0.08 20.09
N ILE A 101 5.89 -0.75 19.99
CA ILE A 101 7.12 -0.13 19.46
C ILE A 101 6.91 0.26 17.99
N GLY A 102 6.34 -0.62 17.16
CA GLY A 102 6.03 -0.33 15.77
C GLY A 102 5.11 0.89 15.63
N PHE A 103 4.07 0.98 16.46
CA PHE A 103 3.17 2.14 16.49
C PHE A 103 3.92 3.44 16.81
N ILE A 104 4.78 3.46 17.83
CA ILE A 104 5.57 4.64 18.21
C ILE A 104 6.51 5.07 17.07
N VAL A 105 7.18 4.11 16.41
CA VAL A 105 8.11 4.39 15.31
C VAL A 105 7.39 5.01 14.11
N ILE A 106 6.26 4.43 13.67
CA ILE A 106 5.51 4.96 12.53
C ILE A 106 4.91 6.32 12.87
N PHE A 107 4.35 6.48 14.07
CA PHE A 107 3.82 7.76 14.53
C PHE A 107 4.90 8.85 14.55
N ALA A 108 6.10 8.55 15.06
CA ALA A 108 7.23 9.46 15.04
C ALA A 108 7.69 9.80 13.62
N ALA A 109 7.73 8.82 12.72
CA ALA A 109 8.10 9.02 11.32
C ALA A 109 7.13 9.99 10.61
N ILE A 110 5.81 9.81 10.79
CA ILE A 110 4.80 10.71 10.24
C ILE A 110 4.93 12.11 10.86
N PHE A 111 5.07 12.19 12.18
CA PHE A 111 5.22 13.48 12.87
C PHE A 111 6.45 14.26 12.38
N ILE A 112 7.58 13.58 12.18
CA ILE A 112 8.79 14.18 11.59
C ILE A 112 8.56 14.60 10.14
N SER A 113 7.85 13.78 9.35
CA SER A 113 7.61 14.09 7.94
C SER A 113 6.70 15.30 7.74
N GLU A 114 5.70 15.49 8.60
CA GLU A 114 4.84 16.69 8.60
C GLU A 114 5.62 17.95 9.04
N LEU A 115 6.59 17.82 9.96
CA LEU A 115 7.45 18.93 10.38
C LEU A 115 8.56 19.27 9.37
N GLY A 116 8.89 18.33 8.49
CA GLY A 116 9.97 18.42 7.51
C GLY A 116 9.61 19.13 6.21
N GLU A 117 8.34 19.49 5.97
CA GLU A 117 7.94 20.28 4.81
C GLU A 117 8.44 21.73 4.92
N LYS A 118 9.74 21.92 4.65
CA LYS A 118 10.25 23.18 4.12
C LYS A 118 9.91 23.24 2.62
N PRO A 119 9.46 24.39 2.09
CA PRO A 119 9.22 24.51 0.66
C PRO A 119 10.53 24.19 -0.07
N ILE A 120 10.44 23.32 -1.07
CA ILE A 120 11.52 23.13 -2.04
C ILE A 120 11.63 24.45 -2.81
N ALA A 121 12.44 25.38 -2.30
CA ALA A 121 12.97 26.46 -3.09
C ALA A 121 13.98 25.83 -4.04
N THR A 122 13.50 25.40 -5.21
CA THR A 122 14.40 25.13 -6.34
C THR A 122 15.00 26.47 -6.75
N GLU A 123 16.33 26.54 -6.63
CA GLU A 123 17.24 27.59 -7.08
C GLU A 123 16.74 28.44 -8.27
N SER A 124 16.88 29.76 -8.10
CA SER A 124 17.59 30.66 -9.02
C SER A 124 17.13 30.55 -10.49
N ASP A 125 16.37 31.51 -10.99
CA ASP A 125 16.99 32.76 -11.46
C ASP A 125 18.46 32.59 -11.89
N SER A 126 18.72 31.80 -12.94
CA SER A 126 20.03 31.77 -13.62
C SER A 126 19.91 31.41 -15.10
N LYS A 127 18.82 31.84 -15.75
CA LYS A 127 18.73 31.76 -17.22
C LYS A 127 17.92 32.86 -17.91
N LYS A 128 17.52 33.92 -17.19
CA LYS A 128 16.73 35.03 -17.77
C LYS A 128 17.44 36.40 -17.73
N GLY A 129 18.73 36.42 -17.41
CA GLY A 129 19.62 37.60 -17.52
C GLY A 129 20.83 37.40 -18.44
N LEU A 130 20.81 36.39 -19.33
CA LEU A 130 21.88 36.13 -20.30
C LEU A 130 21.41 36.13 -21.76
N LEU A 131 20.16 36.53 -22.01
CA LEU A 131 19.57 36.71 -23.33
C LEU A 131 18.52 37.84 -23.22
N ASP A 132 18.89 39.05 -22.78
CA ASP A 132 19.41 40.10 -23.68
C ASP A 132 19.91 39.63 -25.05
#